data_AF-A0A7J2R7D7-F1
#
_entry.id   AF-A0A7J2R7D7-F1
#
_cell.length_a   1.000
_cell.length_b   1.000
_cell.length_c   1.000
_cell.angle_alpha   90.00
_cell.angle_beta   90.00
_cell.angle_gamma   90.00
#
_symmetry.space_group_name_H-M   'P 1'
#
loop_
_entity.id
_entity.type
_entity.pdbx_description
1 polymer ?
#
loop_
_entity_poly.entity_id
_entity_poly.type
_entity_poly.pdbx_seq_one_letter_code
_entity_poly.pdbx_strand_id
1 'polypeptide(L)' 'MILITVDDKEAYKISQEQILDLLKSSPNFEFTIDDIVHCLGLRKQRIYKSMKSLEKMDCVKKEKGCWSYVS' A
#
# COMPACT_ATOMS: atom_id res chain seq x y z
N MET A 1 -1.51 27.26 17.31
CA MET A 1 -1.39 26.52 16.03
C MET A 1 -0.68 25.22 16.36
N ILE A 2 -1.43 24.18 16.70
CA ILE A 2 -0.85 22.90 17.11
C ILE A 2 -0.41 22.21 15.82
N LEU A 3 0.89 22.13 15.57
CA LEU A 3 1.44 21.16 14.62
C LEU A 3 1.13 19.79 15.22
N ILE A 4 -0.01 19.23 14.86
CA ILE A 4 -0.26 17.80 15.03
C ILE A 4 0.75 17.15 14.08
N THR A 5 1.91 16.77 14.62
CA THR A 5 2.65 15.65 14.07
C THR A 5 1.70 14.47 14.15
N VAL A 6 0.86 14.30 13.13
CA VAL A 6 0.18 13.04 12.90
C VAL A 6 1.32 12.06 12.82
N ASP A 7 1.48 11.30 13.90
CA ASP A 7 2.63 10.46 14.18
C ASP A 7 2.94 9.70 12.89
N ASP A 8 4.14 9.83 12.34
CA ASP A 8 4.48 9.31 10.99
C ASP A 8 4.08 7.83 10.83
N LYS A 9 4.04 7.12 11.97
CA LYS A 9 3.57 5.75 12.16
C LYS A 9 2.06 5.56 11.92
N GLU A 10 1.21 6.47 12.38
CA GLU A 10 -0.25 6.42 12.17
C GLU A 10 -0.58 6.65 10.70
N ALA A 11 0.03 7.66 10.10
CA ALA A 11 -0.15 7.93 8.68
C ALA A 11 0.42 6.77 7.81
N TYR A 12 1.47 6.08 8.28
CA TYR A 12 2.00 4.88 7.62
C TYR A 12 1.01 3.70 7.68
N LYS A 13 0.37 3.47 8.84
CA LYS A 13 -0.69 2.46 8.99
C LYS A 13 -1.87 2.74 8.08
N ILE A 14 -2.37 3.97 8.07
CA ILE A 14 -3.48 4.38 7.20
C ILE A 14 -3.16 4.09 5.73
N SER A 15 -1.93 4.38 5.29
CA SER A 15 -1.50 4.06 3.93
C SER A 15 -1.46 2.55 3.65
N GLN A 16 -1.06 1.71 4.61
CA GLN A 16 -1.09 0.26 4.45
C GLN A 16 -2.52 -0.26 4.35
N GLU A 17 -3.43 0.25 5.17
CA GLU A 17 -4.85 -0.14 5.15
C GLU A 17 -5.50 0.26 3.83
N GLN A 18 -5.28 1.48 3.33
CA GLN A 18 -5.80 1.93 2.04
C GLN A 18 -5.28 1.08 0.87
N ILE A 19 -4.01 0.69 0.91
CA ILE A 19 -3.41 -0.20 -0.09
C ILE A 19 -4.05 -1.60 -0.03
N LEU A 20 -4.20 -2.16 1.16
CA LEU A 20 -4.83 -3.47 1.33
C LEU A 20 -6.29 -3.45 0.88
N ASP A 21 -7.03 -2.40 1.20
CA ASP A 21 -8.44 -2.25 0.81
C ASP A 21 -8.60 -2.18 -0.72
N LEU A 22 -7.69 -1.45 -1.40
CA LEU A 22 -7.62 -1.41 -2.86
C LEU A 22 -7.38 -2.81 -3.45
N LEU A 23 -6.38 -3.54 -2.93
CA LEU A 23 -6.03 -4.88 -3.42
C LEU A 23 -7.14 -5.91 -3.12
N LYS A 24 -7.78 -5.82 -1.95
CA LYS A 24 -8.91 -6.69 -1.55
C LYS A 24 -10.15 -6.44 -2.38
N SER A 25 -10.39 -5.20 -2.79
CA SER A 25 -11.50 -4.85 -3.68
C SER A 25 -11.31 -5.41 -5.10
N SER A 26 -10.08 -5.81 -5.45
CA SER A 26 -9.73 -6.35 -6.77
C SER A 26 -8.79 -7.56 -6.66
N PRO A 27 -9.24 -8.68 -6.07
CA PRO A 27 -8.36 -9.81 -5.71
C PRO A 27 -7.80 -10.55 -6.93
N ASN A 28 -8.43 -10.40 -8.10
CA ASN A 28 -7.99 -11.01 -9.36
C ASN A 28 -7.12 -10.06 -10.21
N PHE A 29 -6.79 -8.87 -9.68
CA PHE A 29 -6.05 -7.86 -10.42
C PHE A 29 -4.66 -7.68 -9.81
N GLU A 30 -3.67 -7.58 -10.70
CA GLU A 30 -2.29 -7.30 -10.32
C GLU A 30 -2.05 -5.80 -10.48
N PHE A 31 -1.53 -5.16 -9.43
CA PHE A 31 -1.29 -3.72 -9.43
C PHE A 31 0.20 -3.42 -9.50
N THR A 32 0.58 -2.53 -10.41
CA THR A 32 1.92 -1.92 -10.37
C THR A 32 1.96 -0.83 -9.29
N ILE A 33 3.17 -0.38 -8.94
CA ILE A 33 3.29 0.78 -8.04
C ILE A 33 2.63 2.02 -8.65
N ASP A 34 2.74 2.21 -9.96
CA ASP A 34 2.19 3.40 -10.62
C ASP A 34 0.65 3.37 -10.63
N ASP A 35 0.02 2.19 -10.72
CA ASP A 35 -1.44 2.05 -10.54
C ASP A 35 -1.87 2.45 -9.13
N ILE A 36 -1.14 1.98 -8.11
CA ILE A 36 -1.45 2.30 -6.71
C ILE A 36 -1.22 3.79 -6.41
N VAL A 37 -0.17 4.39 -6.99
CA VAL A 37 0.09 5.84 -6.92
C VAL A 37 -1.08 6.61 -7.54
N HIS A 38 -1.56 6.17 -8.71
CA HIS A 38 -2.68 6.80 -9.40
C HIS A 38 -3.99 6.67 -8.61
N CYS A 39 -4.28 5.51 -8.02
CA CYS A 39 -5.49 5.27 -7.25
C CYS A 39 -5.51 6.01 -5.91
N LEU A 40 -4.40 6.04 -5.17
CA LEU A 40 -4.36 6.54 -3.80
C LEU A 40 -3.77 7.96 -3.68
N GLY A 41 -3.13 8.48 -4.72
CA GLY A 41 -2.47 9.80 -4.68
C GLY A 41 -1.31 9.88 -3.68
N LEU A 42 -0.80 8.74 -3.22
CA LEU A 42 0.28 8.67 -2.23
C LEU A 42 1.66 8.73 -2.90
N ARG A 43 2.66 9.20 -2.16
CA ARG A 43 4.05 9.23 -2.64
C ARG A 43 4.54 7.81 -2.94
N LYS A 44 5.16 7.64 -4.12
CA LYS A 44 5.73 6.36 -4.59
C LYS A 44 6.61 5.66 -3.55
N GLN A 45 7.49 6.39 -2.87
CA GLN A 45 8.34 5.84 -1.80
C GLN A 45 7.53 5.27 -0.62
N ARG A 46 6.44 5.94 -0.23
CA ARG A 46 5.58 5.52 0.87
C ARG A 46 4.87 4.22 0.51
N ILE A 47 4.27 4.18 -0.69
CA ILE A 47 3.62 2.96 -1.21
C ILE A 47 4.63 1.82 -1.25
N TYR A 48 5.83 2.04 -1.81
CA TYR A 48 6.84 0.99 -1.90
C TYR A 48 7.25 0.44 -0.53
N LYS A 49 7.41 1.31 0.48
CA LYS A 49 7.70 0.90 1.86
C LYS A 49 6.54 0.08 2.45
N SER A 50 5.30 0.54 2.26
CA SER A 50 4.09 -0.16 2.69
C SER A 50 3.94 -1.54 2.03
N MET A 51 4.07 -1.61 0.70
CA MET A 51 3.99 -2.87 -0.06
C MET A 51 5.05 -3.88 0.40
N LYS A 52 6.31 -3.46 0.58
CA LYS A 52 7.36 -4.34 1.12
C LYS A 52 7.05 -4.85 2.51
N SER A 53 6.44 -4.02 3.36
CA SER A 53 6.05 -4.45 4.70
C SER A 53 4.88 -5.43 4.66
N LEU A 54 3.91 -5.23 3.77
CA LEU A 54 2.78 -6.14 3.56
C LEU A 54 3.24 -7.48 2.96
N GLU A 55 4.22 -7.45 2.06
CA GLU A 55 4.85 -8.63 1.46
C GLU A 55 5.56 -9.48 2.51
N LYS A 56 6.24 -8.84 3.47
CA LYS A 56 6.85 -9.52 4.64
C LYS A 56 5.85 -10.12 5.62
N MET A 57 4.59 -9.67 5.57
CA MET A 57 3.50 -10.16 6.42
C MET A 57 2.63 -11.17 5.67
N ASP A 58 3.05 -11.63 4.49
CA ASP A 58 2.31 -12.54 3.61
C ASP A 58 0.90 -12.03 3.25
N CYS A 59 0.65 -10.72 3.34
CA CYS A 59 -0.63 -10.10 3.00
C CYS A 59 -0.76 -9.83 1.49
N VAL A 60 0.38 -9.66 0.81
CA VAL A 60 0.46 -9.40 -0.63
C VAL A 60 1.61 -10.20 -1.23
N LYS A 61 1.47 -10.61 -2.48
CA LYS A 61 2.52 -11.30 -3.23
C LYS A 61 2.99 -10.41 -4.35
N LYS A 62 4.30 -10.45 -4.65
CA LYS A 62 4.88 -9.75 -5.79
C LYS A 62 5.30 -10.72 -6.88
N GLU A 63 4.76 -10.59 -8.08
CA GLU A 63 5.17 -11.35 -9.26
C GLU A 63 5.42 -10.42 -10.44
N LYS A 64 6.56 -10.60 -11.13
CA LYS A 64 6.95 -9.83 -12.33
C LYS A 64 6.88 -8.29 -12.21
N GLY A 65 6.93 -7.75 -10.99
CA GLY A 65 6.86 -6.31 -10.75
C GLY A 65 5.48 -5.78 -10.36
N CYS A 66 4.46 -6.64 -10.36
CA CYS A 66 3.12 -6.34 -9.90
C CYS A 66 2.88 -6.98 -8.53
N TRP A 67 1.93 -6.43 -7.78
CA TRP A 67 1.49 -6.97 -6.50
C TRP A 67 0.01 -7.35 -6.54
N SER A 68 -0.32 -8.44 -5.88
CA SER A 68 -1.68 -8.95 -5.70
C SER A 68 -1.94 -9.28 -4.24
N TYR A 69 -3.22 -9.25 -3.84
CA TYR A 69 -3.63 -9.66 -2.51
C TYR A 69 -3.47 -11.17 -2.33
N VAL A 70 -2.96 -11.60 -1.19
CA VAL A 70 -2.93 -13.03 -0.80
C VAL A 70 -4.12 -13.28 0.10
N SER A 71 -5.05 -14.12 -0.35
CA SER A 71 -6.25 -14.49 0.39
C SER A 71 -6.08 -15.74 1.25
#